data_AF-A0A015ZG94-F1
#
_entry.id   AF-A0A015ZG94-F1
#
_cell.length_a   1.000
_cell.length_b   1.000
_cell.length_c   1.000
_cell.angle_alpha   90.00
_cell.angle_beta   90.00
_cell.angle_gamma   90.00
#
_symmetry.space_group_name_H-M   'P 1'
#
loop_
_entity.id
_entity.type
_entity.pdbx_description
1 polymer ?
#
loop_
_entity_poly.entity_id
_entity_poly.type
_entity_poly.pdbx_seq_one_letter_code
_entity_poly.pdbx_strand_id
1 'polypeptide(L)'
;MNYTYRQIWLINYPVMLSILMEQLINITDAVFLGHVGEVELGASALGSIYYLAIYMLGFGFSLGVQVMVGQYNGKGHYTGTGRTFFQGLVFLCVLAILLSLSSYFFSPFLLRYFVHSSEIYCAVIDYLDWRCFGLLFSFPFLAFRSFYIGIV
;
A
#
# COMPACT_ATOMS: atom_id res chain seq x y z
N MET A 1 15.67 -28.38 -14.38
CA MET A 1 14.21 -28.18 -14.43
C MET A 1 13.85 -27.67 -15.82
N ASN A 2 13.21 -28.49 -16.65
CA ASN A 2 12.81 -28.08 -18.01
C ASN A 2 11.38 -27.52 -17.97
N TYR A 3 11.24 -26.23 -17.67
CA TYR A 3 9.95 -25.55 -17.77
C TYR A 3 9.58 -25.38 -19.25
N THR A 4 8.42 -25.90 -19.64
CA THR A 4 7.92 -25.78 -21.02
C THR A 4 7.32 -24.38 -21.23
N TYR A 5 7.48 -23.76 -22.40
CA TYR A 5 6.91 -22.43 -22.73
C TYR A 5 5.42 -22.29 -22.38
N ARG A 6 4.65 -23.38 -22.53
CA ARG A 6 3.23 -23.46 -22.14
C ARG A 6 3.00 -23.27 -20.63
N GLN A 7 3.90 -23.78 -19.78
CA GLN A 7 3.82 -23.62 -18.32
C GLN A 7 4.17 -22.19 -17.91
N ILE A 8 5.16 -21.58 -18.57
CA ILE A 8 5.52 -20.17 -18.35
C ILE A 8 4.32 -19.26 -18.70
N TRP A 9 3.69 -19.50 -19.85
CA TRP A 9 2.52 -18.73 -20.28
C TRP A 9 1.31 -18.88 -19.34
N LEU A 10 1.05 -20.09 -18.84
CA LEU A 10 -0.03 -20.35 -17.88
C LEU A 10 0.11 -19.56 -16.57
N ILE A 11 1.34 -19.33 -16.11
CA ILE A 11 1.62 -18.55 -14.89
C ILE A 11 1.65 -17.05 -15.20
N ASN A 12 2.29 -16.65 -16.31
CA ASN A 12 2.51 -15.25 -16.62
C ASN A 12 1.20 -14.53 -17.04
N TYR A 13 0.33 -15.23 -17.78
CA TYR A 13 -0.94 -14.66 -18.25
C TYR A 13 -1.83 -14.07 -17.14
N PRO A 14 -2.17 -14.80 -16.05
CA PRO A 14 -2.99 -14.23 -14.98
C PRO A 14 -2.28 -13.09 -14.24
N VAL A 15 -0.94 -13.12 -14.13
CA VAL A 15 -0.16 -12.04 -13.50
C VAL A 15 -0.22 -10.78 -14.36
N MET A 16 0.01 -10.89 -15.67
CA MET A 16 -0.12 -9.78 -16.61
C MET A 16 -1.53 -9.18 -16.60
N LEU A 17 -2.55 -10.04 -16.59
CA LEU A 17 -3.94 -9.58 -16.55
C LEU A 17 -4.23 -8.82 -15.25
N SER A 18 -3.71 -9.28 -14.11
CA SER A 18 -3.87 -8.60 -12.82
C SER A 18 -3.25 -7.19 -12.84
N ILE A 19 -2.04 -7.04 -13.38
CA ILE A 19 -1.37 -5.74 -13.52
C ILE A 19 -2.14 -4.84 -14.50
N LEU A 20 -2.69 -5.40 -15.57
CA LEU A 20 -3.49 -4.64 -16.53
C LEU A 20 -4.80 -4.15 -15.91
N MET A 21 -5.47 -4.98 -15.10
CA MET A 21 -6.67 -4.58 -14.36
C MET A 21 -6.36 -3.44 -13.37
N GLU A 22 -5.24 -3.53 -12.65
CA GLU A 22 -4.79 -2.47 -11.74
C GLU A 22 -4.63 -1.13 -12.48
N GLN A 23 -4.03 -1.14 -13.68
CA GLN A 23 -3.87 0.09 -14.46
C GLN A 23 -5.17 0.62 -15.04
N LEU A 24 -6.11 -0.24 -15.42
CA LEU A 24 -7.44 0.20 -15.85
C LEU A 24 -8.20 0.88 -14.71
N ILE A 25 -8.07 0.38 -13.48
CA ILE A 25 -8.67 1.01 -12.29
C ILE A 25 -8.07 2.41 -12.10
N ASN A 26 -6.74 2.55 -12.14
CA ASN A 26 -6.08 3.85 -11.99
C ASN A 26 -6.51 4.86 -13.07
N ILE A 27 -6.62 4.44 -14.33
CA ILE A 27 -7.09 5.29 -15.43
C ILE A 27 -8.55 5.71 -15.19
N THR A 28 -9.40 4.76 -14.78
CA THR A 28 -10.82 5.03 -14.53
C THR A 28 -10.97 6.05 -13.41
N ASP A 29 -10.27 5.89 -12.28
CA ASP A 29 -10.26 6.86 -11.18
C ASP A 29 -9.85 8.26 -11.64
N ALA A 30 -8.79 8.35 -12.46
CA ALA A 30 -8.33 9.63 -13.00
C ALA A 30 -9.36 10.29 -13.93
N VAL A 31 -10.03 9.50 -14.79
CA VAL A 31 -11.08 10.01 -15.68
C VAL A 31 -12.31 10.47 -14.89
N PHE A 32 -12.73 9.72 -13.88
CA PHE A 32 -13.84 10.10 -13.01
C PHE A 32 -13.55 11.41 -12.28
N LEU A 33 -12.39 11.53 -11.64
CA LEU A 33 -11.98 12.75 -10.94
C LEU A 33 -11.78 13.93 -11.90
N GLY A 34 -11.30 13.68 -13.12
CA GLY A 34 -11.19 14.68 -14.17
C GLY A 34 -12.54 15.25 -14.61
N HIS A 35 -13.61 14.47 -14.57
CA HIS A 35 -14.97 14.96 -14.83
C HIS A 35 -15.55 15.79 -13.68
N VAL A 36 -15.13 15.58 -12.43
CA VAL A 36 -15.65 16.35 -11.29
C VAL A 36 -15.00 17.74 -11.23
N GLY A 37 -13.70 17.84 -11.51
CA GLY A 37 -13.03 19.13 -11.73
C GLY A 37 -11.50 19.07 -11.68
N GLU A 38 -10.84 20.07 -12.28
CA GLU A 38 -9.37 20.16 -12.29
C GLU A 38 -8.77 20.26 -10.88
N VAL A 39 -9.49 20.95 -9.97
CA VAL A 39 -9.10 21.10 -8.56
C VAL A 39 -9.08 19.76 -7.83
N GLU A 40 -10.10 18.92 -8.04
CA GLU A 40 -10.22 17.62 -7.38
C GLU A 40 -9.25 16.58 -7.95
N LEU A 41 -9.04 16.61 -9.28
CA LEU A 41 -8.03 15.78 -9.94
C LEU A 41 -6.62 16.12 -9.42
N GLY A 42 -6.28 17.42 -9.33
CA GLY A 42 -5.01 17.88 -8.77
C GLY A 42 -4.87 17.51 -7.28
N ALA A 43 -5.95 17.62 -6.51
CA ALA A 43 -5.98 17.24 -5.11
C ALA A 43 -5.73 15.73 -4.91
N SER A 44 -6.38 14.88 -5.70
CA SER A 44 -6.19 13.42 -5.66
C SER A 44 -4.75 13.01 -6.02
N ALA A 45 -4.13 13.67 -7.01
CA ALA A 45 -2.74 13.40 -7.36
C ALA A 45 -1.77 13.72 -6.19
N LEU A 46 -1.93 14.88 -5.56
CA LEU A 46 -1.14 15.26 -4.38
C LEU A 46 -1.39 14.34 -3.19
N GLY A 47 -2.66 14.03 -2.90
CA GLY A 47 -3.06 13.10 -1.86
C GLY A 47 -2.50 11.69 -2.08
N SER A 48 -2.46 11.23 -3.33
CA SER A 48 -1.90 9.93 -3.72
C SER A 48 -0.38 9.88 -3.51
N ILE A 49 0.36 10.93 -3.84
CA ILE A 49 1.81 11.00 -3.60
C ILE A 49 2.11 10.98 -2.10
N TYR A 50 1.36 11.77 -1.32
CA TYR A 50 1.48 11.78 0.13
C TYR A 50 1.19 10.40 0.74
N TYR A 51 0.10 9.77 0.30
CA TYR A 51 -0.26 8.41 0.70
C TYR A 51 0.85 7.41 0.36
N LEU A 52 1.40 7.48 -0.86
CA LEU A 52 2.48 6.60 -1.30
C LEU A 52 3.72 6.73 -0.41
N ALA A 53 4.09 7.94 -0.01
CA ALA A 53 5.22 8.17 0.88
C ALA A 53 5.04 7.48 2.25
N ILE A 54 3.85 7.58 2.85
CA ILE A 54 3.52 6.89 4.10
C ILE A 54 3.49 5.37 3.89
N TYR A 55 2.85 4.92 2.82
CA TYR A 55 2.74 3.50 2.48
C TYR A 55 4.11 2.85 2.29
N MET A 56 5.07 3.56 1.71
CA MET A 56 6.45 3.07 1.54
C MET A 56 7.13 2.71 2.87
N LEU A 57 6.83 3.40 3.96
CA LEU A 57 7.34 3.05 5.29
C LEU A 57 6.84 1.66 5.71
N GLY A 58 5.52 1.44 5.61
CA GLY A 58 4.91 0.13 5.89
C GLY A 58 5.44 -0.98 4.97
N PHE A 59 5.57 -0.67 3.68
CA PHE A 59 6.12 -1.58 2.69
C PHE A 59 7.56 -2.01 3.04
N GLY A 60 8.41 -1.07 3.45
CA GLY A 60 9.79 -1.36 3.87
C GLY A 60 9.85 -2.34 5.05
N PHE A 61 9.03 -2.14 6.08
CA PHE A 61 8.95 -3.08 7.20
C PHE A 61 8.35 -4.43 6.80
N SER A 62 7.38 -4.43 5.88
CA SER A 62 6.82 -5.64 5.28
C SER A 62 7.90 -6.51 4.64
N LEU A 63 8.84 -5.92 3.90
CA LEU A 63 9.97 -6.65 3.31
C LEU A 63 10.86 -7.26 4.40
N GLY A 64 11.08 -6.56 5.52
CA GLY A 64 11.79 -7.11 6.67
C GLY A 64 11.12 -8.36 7.25
N VAL A 65 9.80 -8.32 7.43
CA VAL A 65 9.00 -9.49 7.87
C VAL A 65 9.12 -10.64 6.87
N GLN A 66 9.03 -10.36 5.57
CA GLN A 66 9.18 -11.35 4.50
C GLN A 66 10.53 -12.07 4.57
N VAL A 67 11.64 -11.33 4.74
CA VAL A 67 12.98 -11.91 4.84
C VAL A 67 13.11 -12.79 6.09
N MET A 68 12.62 -12.35 7.24
CA MET A 68 12.67 -13.15 8.47
C MET A 68 11.84 -14.42 8.34
N VAL A 69 10.62 -14.33 7.82
CA VAL A 69 9.75 -15.49 7.53
C VAL A 69 10.45 -16.47 6.59
N GLY A 70 11.06 -15.99 5.51
CA GLY A 70 11.83 -16.82 4.57
C GLY A 70 13.02 -17.53 5.21
N GLN A 71 13.76 -16.87 6.11
CA GLN A 71 14.87 -17.50 6.82
C GLN A 71 14.40 -18.62 7.77
N TYR A 72 13.30 -18.43 8.51
CA TYR A 72 12.77 -19.47 9.39
C TYR A 72 12.15 -20.63 8.61
N ASN A 73 11.45 -20.33 7.51
CA ASN A 73 10.88 -21.33 6.62
C ASN A 73 11.98 -22.18 5.95
N GLY A 74 13.06 -21.56 5.46
CA GLY A 74 14.20 -22.27 4.88
C GLY A 74 14.95 -23.18 5.86
N LYS A 75 14.82 -22.95 7.17
CA LYS A 75 15.37 -23.82 8.23
C LYS A 75 14.41 -24.94 8.66
N GLY A 76 13.22 -25.05 8.05
CA GLY A 76 12.18 -26.00 8.44
C GLY A 76 11.54 -25.69 9.81
N HIS A 77 11.74 -24.49 10.35
CA HIS A 77 11.31 -24.13 11.70
C HIS A 77 9.97 -23.39 11.70
N TYR A 78 8.89 -24.12 11.38
CA TYR A 78 7.55 -23.56 11.13
C TYR A 78 6.93 -22.83 12.33
N THR A 79 7.23 -23.25 13.56
CA THR A 79 6.78 -22.58 14.79
C THR A 79 7.39 -21.17 14.91
N GLY A 80 8.65 -21.01 14.52
CA GLY A 80 9.34 -19.72 14.43
C GLY A 80 8.77 -18.83 13.32
N THR A 81 8.41 -19.42 12.18
CA THR A 81 7.76 -18.72 11.07
C THR A 81 6.42 -18.10 11.50
N GLY A 82 5.56 -18.88 12.16
CA GLY A 82 4.26 -18.39 12.64
C GLY A 82 4.40 -17.29 13.70
N ARG A 83 5.32 -17.46 14.66
CA ARG A 83 5.59 -16.42 15.68
C ARG A 83 6.09 -15.12 15.07
N THR A 84 7.03 -15.20 14.13
CA THR A 84 7.59 -14.04 13.42
C THR A 84 6.50 -13.31 12.62
N PHE A 85 5.62 -14.08 11.96
CA PHE A 85 4.47 -13.52 11.26
C PHE A 85 3.53 -12.77 12.20
N PHE A 86 3.09 -13.37 13.30
CA PHE A 86 2.20 -12.70 14.26
C PHE A 86 2.83 -11.44 14.85
N GLN A 87 4.12 -11.48 15.17
CA GLN A 87 4.83 -10.30 15.66
C GLN A 87 4.92 -9.20 14.60
N GLY A 88 5.20 -9.56 13.34
CA GLY A 88 5.21 -8.64 12.21
C GLY A 88 3.83 -8.06 11.91
N LEU A 89 2.77 -8.87 12.00
CA LEU A 89 1.38 -8.44 11.83
C LEU A 89 0.99 -7.42 12.89
N VAL A 90 1.21 -7.75 14.17
CA VAL A 90 0.91 -6.82 15.28
C VAL A 90 1.73 -5.53 15.14
N PHE A 91 3.02 -5.64 14.81
CA PHE A 91 3.87 -4.48 14.57
C PHE A 91 3.34 -3.59 13.44
N LEU A 92 3.00 -4.18 12.28
CA LEU A 92 2.46 -3.43 11.15
C LEU A 92 1.08 -2.82 11.45
N CYS A 93 0.21 -3.50 12.20
CA CYS A 93 -1.06 -2.94 12.66
C CYS A 93 -0.85 -1.73 13.58
N VAL A 94 0.06 -1.83 14.54
CA VAL A 94 0.39 -0.71 15.44
C VAL A 94 0.99 0.44 14.64
N LEU A 95 1.90 0.15 13.71
CA LEU A 95 2.49 1.14 12.82
C LEU A 95 1.43 1.82 11.95
N ALA A 96 0.43 1.08 11.46
CA ALA A 96 -0.68 1.62 10.69
C ALA A 96 -1.50 2.62 11.50
N ILE A 97 -1.83 2.29 12.75
CA ILE A 97 -2.56 3.18 13.66
C ILE A 97 -1.74 4.44 13.93
N LEU A 98 -0.44 4.29 14.24
CA LEU A 98 0.44 5.42 14.51
C LEU A 98 0.60 6.34 13.30
N LEU A 99 0.79 5.76 12.11
CA LEU A 99 0.93 6.53 10.86
C LEU A 99 -0.38 7.17 10.44
N SER A 100 -1.52 6.48 10.57
CA SER A 100 -2.85 7.03 10.27
C SER A 100 -3.17 8.21 11.20
N LEU A 101 -2.93 8.06 12.50
CA LEU A 101 -3.14 9.12 13.48
C LEU A 101 -2.20 10.30 13.26
N SER A 102 -0.91 10.02 13.03
CA SER A 102 0.07 11.07 12.72
C SER A 102 -0.31 11.79 11.43
N SER A 103 -0.70 11.07 10.40
CA SER A 103 -1.17 11.63 9.14
C SER A 103 -2.36 12.57 9.35
N TYR A 104 -3.36 12.14 10.13
CA TYR A 104 -4.52 12.97 10.45
C TYR A 104 -4.15 14.31 11.12
N PHE A 105 -3.20 14.30 12.07
CA PHE A 105 -2.76 15.52 12.75
C PHE A 105 -1.78 16.38 11.94
N PHE A 106 -0.88 15.77 11.17
CA PHE A 106 0.19 16.48 10.44
C PHE A 106 -0.21 16.90 9.02
N SER A 107 -1.17 16.21 8.40
CA SER A 107 -1.71 16.53 7.06
C SER A 107 -2.13 18.00 6.93
N PRO A 108 -2.99 18.57 7.81
CA PRO A 108 -3.40 19.97 7.70
C PRO A 108 -2.23 20.95 7.88
N PHE A 109 -1.23 20.60 8.68
CA PHE A 109 -0.06 21.46 8.88
C PHE A 109 0.88 21.47 7.67
N LEU A 110 1.16 20.31 7.08
CA LEU A 110 2.03 20.17 5.91
C LEU A 110 1.41 20.77 4.65
N LEU A 111 0.12 20.52 4.43
CA LEU A 111 -0.57 20.98 3.22
C LEU A 111 -0.78 22.48 3.19
N ARG A 112 -0.94 23.12 4.34
CA ARG A 112 -1.07 24.59 4.42
C ARG A 112 0.20 25.32 3.95
N TYR A 113 1.35 24.65 4.02
CA TYR A 113 2.62 25.20 3.53
C TYR A 113 2.81 25.00 2.02
N PHE A 114 2.29 23.89 1.48
CA PHE A 114 2.44 23.53 0.07
C PHE A 114 1.34 24.06 -0.85
N VAL A 115 0.13 24.29 -0.33
CA VAL A 115 -1.04 24.67 -1.11
C VAL A 115 -1.49 26.08 -0.72
N HIS A 116 -1.31 27.04 -1.64
CA HIS A 116 -1.71 28.43 -1.42
C HIS A 116 -3.17 28.73 -1.80
N SER A 117 -3.79 27.89 -2.64
CA SER A 117 -5.22 28.01 -2.96
C SER A 117 -6.07 27.30 -1.91
N SER A 118 -7.00 28.03 -1.28
CA SER A 118 -7.90 27.50 -0.26
C SER A 118 -8.81 26.38 -0.77
N GLU A 119 -9.18 26.41 -2.05
CA GLU A 119 -10.07 25.42 -2.68
C GLU A 119 -9.37 24.07 -2.84
N ILE A 120 -8.13 24.06 -3.33
CA ILE A 120 -7.32 22.84 -3.46
C ILE A 120 -6.99 22.27 -2.07
N TYR A 121 -6.71 23.14 -1.09
CA TYR A 121 -6.39 22.69 0.26
C TYR A 121 -7.54 21.92 0.93
N CYS A 122 -8.77 22.43 0.84
CA CYS A 122 -9.94 21.73 1.38
C CYS A 122 -10.17 20.38 0.69
N ALA A 123 -10.10 20.35 -0.65
CA ALA A 123 -10.28 19.13 -1.43
C ALA A 123 -9.23 18.05 -1.08
N VAL A 124 -7.97 18.43 -0.86
CA VAL A 124 -6.91 17.48 -0.46
C VAL A 124 -7.14 16.93 0.94
N ILE A 125 -7.58 17.76 1.90
CA ILE A 125 -7.85 17.30 3.26
C ILE A 125 -9.02 16.32 3.27
N ASP A 126 -10.13 16.66 2.61
CA ASP A 126 -11.29 15.77 2.52
C ASP A 126 -10.91 14.43 1.88
N TYR A 127 -10.09 14.46 0.82
CA TYR A 127 -9.56 13.26 0.19
C TYR A 127 -8.68 12.44 1.14
N LEU A 128 -7.76 13.09 1.87
CA LEU A 128 -6.82 12.42 2.76
C LEU A 128 -7.47 11.85 4.01
N ASP A 129 -8.48 12.52 4.59
CA ASP A 129 -9.20 12.01 5.76
C ASP A 129 -9.81 10.64 5.45
N TRP A 130 -10.42 10.49 4.27
CA TRP A 130 -10.93 9.19 3.86
C TRP A 130 -9.83 8.19 3.50
N ARG A 131 -8.76 8.66 2.84
CA ARG A 131 -7.65 7.80 2.43
C ARG A 131 -6.84 7.27 3.61
N CYS A 132 -6.74 8.02 4.71
CA CYS A 132 -6.02 7.62 5.93
C CYS A 132 -6.62 6.39 6.62
N PHE A 133 -7.94 6.18 6.50
CA PHE A 133 -8.59 4.94 6.94
C PHE A 133 -8.14 3.73 6.12
N GLY A 134 -7.81 3.93 4.84
CA GLY A 134 -7.28 2.88 3.97
C GLY A 134 -5.94 2.32 4.45
N LEU A 135 -5.11 3.12 5.14
CA LEU A 135 -3.83 2.67 5.69
C LEU A 135 -4.02 1.57 6.75
N LEU A 136 -5.06 1.69 7.59
CA LEU A 136 -5.36 0.72 8.65
C LEU A 136 -5.59 -0.69 8.11
N PHE A 137 -6.19 -0.80 6.92
CA PHE A 137 -6.44 -2.08 6.26
C PHE A 137 -5.28 -2.53 5.36
N SER A 138 -4.52 -1.59 4.81
CA SER A 138 -3.42 -1.87 3.87
C SER A 138 -2.22 -2.55 4.54
N PHE A 139 -1.93 -2.22 5.80
CA PHE A 139 -0.76 -2.74 6.52
C PHE A 139 -0.92 -4.20 6.99
N PRO A 140 -2.09 -4.63 7.51
CA PRO A 140 -2.37 -6.05 7.69
C PRO A 140 -2.24 -6.83 6.38
N PHE A 141 -2.77 -6.28 5.28
CA PHE A 141 -2.64 -6.89 3.95
C PHE A 141 -1.17 -7.07 3.54
N LEU A 142 -0.33 -6.06 3.79
CA LEU A 142 1.12 -6.13 3.60
C LEU A 142 1.75 -7.28 4.42
N ALA A 143 1.37 -7.43 5.69
CA ALA A 143 1.85 -8.52 6.53
C ALA A 143 1.52 -9.90 5.95
N PHE A 144 0.27 -10.11 5.50
CA PHE A 144 -0.15 -11.34 4.84
C PHE A 144 0.61 -11.58 3.53
N ARG A 145 0.73 -10.55 2.69
CA ARG A 145 1.50 -10.62 1.44
C ARG A 145 2.95 -11.04 1.71
N SER A 146 3.61 -10.42 2.69
CA SER A 146 4.97 -10.77 3.09
C SER A 146 5.09 -12.19 3.60
N PHE A 147 4.10 -12.69 4.33
CA PHE A 147 4.08 -14.08 4.77
C PHE A 147 3.98 -15.05 3.59
N TYR A 148 3.02 -14.84 2.68
CA TYR A 148 2.83 -15.71 1.52
C TYR A 148 4.05 -15.75 0.61
N ILE A 149 4.73 -14.62 0.40
CA ILE A 149 5.94 -14.62 -0.41
C ILE A 149 7.12 -15.21 0.38
N GLY A 150 7.17 -15.05 1.70
CA GLY A 150 8.24 -15.59 2.53
C GLY A 150 8.18 -17.12 2.73
N ILE A 151 7.03 -17.76 2.55
CA ILE A 151 6.89 -19.22 2.68
C ILE A 151 7.15 -19.98 1.37
N VAL A 152 7.23 -19.29 0.24
CA VAL A 152 7.54 -19.84 -1.09
C VAL A 152 9.04 -19.85 -1.30
#